data_AF-A0A7V3K235-F1
#
_entry.id   AF-A0A7V3K235-F1
#
_cell.length_a   1.000
_cell.length_b   1.000
_cell.length_c   1.000
_cell.angle_alpha   90.00
_cell.angle_beta   90.00
_cell.angle_gamma   90.00
#
_symmetry.space_group_name_H-M   'P 1'
#
loop_
_entity.id
_entity.type
_entity.pdbx_description
1 polymer ?
#
loop_
_entity_poly.entity_id
_entity_poly.type
_entity_poly.pdbx_seq_one_letter_code
_entity_poly.pdbx_strand_id
1 'polypeptide(L)'
;MDLRTLLDHLARAGLLREVEEELDPRFQVAQALLDAGEHPTRFRRVAGSPFPVVGGLCARRETIALGLGVPPEGLTQALARALREPAPPPRVASAPFHEVVVEAPDLTTLPILTHFPSDPGPYVTAGVMVLRDPGSGAQNLSFHRLLRLDGRRFAARLVEGRGAHLAWSRAQGDLPVAICLGAPMQVLVAAAMSPPPGVDELTLAQA
;
A
#
# COMPACT_ATOMS: atom_id res chain seq x y z
N MET A 1 -9.03 11.16 1.02
CA MET A 1 -9.15 10.80 2.44
C MET A 1 -7.90 10.04 2.86
N ASP A 2 -7.26 10.33 3.99
CA ASP A 2 -6.11 9.52 4.44
C ASP A 2 -6.55 8.20 5.12
N LEU A 3 -5.60 7.30 5.40
CA LEU A 3 -5.90 6.01 6.02
C LEU A 3 -6.53 6.16 7.41
N ARG A 4 -6.03 7.06 8.25
CA ARG A 4 -6.54 7.21 9.63
C ARG A 4 -8.02 7.61 9.62
N THR A 5 -8.36 8.59 8.77
CA THR A 5 -9.74 9.04 8.56
C THR A 5 -10.63 7.91 8.04
N LEU A 6 -10.15 7.09 7.11
CA LEU A 6 -10.90 5.94 6.60
C LEU A 6 -11.17 4.91 7.72
N LEU A 7 -10.18 4.61 8.56
CA LEU A 7 -10.36 3.69 9.68
C LEU A 7 -11.40 4.21 10.68
N ASP A 8 -11.39 5.51 10.97
CA ASP A 8 -12.38 6.13 11.86
C ASP A 8 -13.79 6.08 11.25
N HIS A 9 -13.91 6.24 9.94
CA HIS A 9 -15.18 6.09 9.22
C HIS A 9 -15.70 4.65 9.31
N LEU A 10 -14.83 3.67 9.02
CA LEU A 10 -15.18 2.25 9.10
C LEU A 10 -15.55 1.83 10.53
N ALA A 11 -14.83 2.32 11.54
CA ALA A 11 -15.13 2.07 12.95
C ALA A 11 -16.51 2.62 13.35
N ARG A 12 -16.80 3.87 13.02
CA ARG A 12 -18.11 4.50 13.32
C ARG A 12 -19.27 3.83 12.60
N ALA A 13 -19.03 3.29 11.41
CA ALA A 13 -20.03 2.55 10.65
C ALA A 13 -20.19 1.08 11.09
N GLY A 14 -19.40 0.59 12.06
CA GLY A 14 -19.41 -0.81 12.46
C GLY A 14 -18.86 -1.78 11.40
N LEU A 15 -18.07 -1.26 10.45
CA LEU A 15 -17.49 -2.01 9.32
C LEU A 15 -16.03 -2.42 9.57
N LEU A 16 -15.37 -1.84 10.57
CA LEU A 16 -14.01 -2.22 10.99
C LEU A 16 -14.08 -3.26 12.12
N ARG A 17 -13.52 -4.43 11.89
CA ARG A 17 -13.28 -5.41 12.95
C ARG A 17 -12.04 -5.01 13.75
N GLU A 18 -12.15 -5.01 15.06
CA GLU A 18 -11.03 -4.81 15.98
C GLU A 18 -10.61 -6.14 16.58
N VAL A 19 -9.31 -6.43 16.54
CA VAL A 19 -8.69 -7.56 17.24
C VAL A 19 -7.77 -6.98 18.30
N GLU A 20 -8.18 -7.17 19.55
CA GLU A 20 -7.42 -6.71 20.71
C GLU A 20 -6.32 -7.70 21.07
N GLU A 21 -6.57 -9.00 20.99
CA GLU A 21 -5.59 -10.05 21.31
C GLU A 21 -4.24 -9.80 20.63
N GLU A 22 -3.15 -10.05 21.37
CA GLU A 22 -1.81 -9.98 20.79
C GLU A 22 -1.57 -11.21 19.92
N LEU A 23 -1.31 -10.99 18.64
CA LEU A 23 -1.05 -12.06 17.68
C LEU A 23 0.39 -12.00 17.16
N ASP A 24 0.96 -13.17 16.92
CA ASP A 24 2.25 -13.34 16.26
C ASP A 24 2.14 -12.94 14.77
N PRO A 25 3.01 -12.06 14.25
CA PRO A 25 3.04 -11.74 12.83
C PRO A 25 3.34 -12.95 11.93
N ARG A 26 3.90 -14.03 12.49
CA ARG A 26 4.07 -15.32 11.83
C ARG A 26 2.76 -16.11 11.92
N PHE A 27 2.06 -16.18 10.79
CA PHE A 27 0.83 -16.95 10.55
C PHE A 27 -0.43 -16.47 11.28
N GLN A 28 -0.37 -16.07 12.56
CA GLN A 28 -1.60 -15.80 13.33
C GLN A 28 -2.38 -14.60 12.81
N VAL A 29 -1.71 -13.48 12.54
CA VAL A 29 -2.38 -12.30 11.94
C VAL A 29 -2.94 -12.63 10.55
N ALA A 30 -2.19 -13.39 9.73
CA ALA A 30 -2.63 -13.80 8.40
C ALA A 30 -3.84 -14.74 8.44
N GLN A 31 -3.85 -15.69 9.38
CA GLN A 31 -4.98 -16.60 9.62
C GLN A 31 -6.20 -15.81 10.11
N ALA A 32 -6.03 -14.91 11.07
CA ALA A 32 -7.13 -14.07 11.56
C ALA A 32 -7.71 -13.16 10.47
N LEU A 33 -6.89 -12.67 9.53
CA LEU A 33 -7.36 -11.97 8.33
C LEU A 33 -8.18 -12.88 7.42
N LEU A 34 -7.74 -14.13 7.21
CA LEU A 34 -8.50 -15.11 6.43
C LEU A 34 -9.86 -15.41 7.07
N ASP A 35 -9.89 -15.61 8.39
CA ASP A 35 -11.10 -15.87 9.16
C ASP A 35 -12.03 -14.65 9.19
N ALA A 36 -11.49 -13.44 9.07
CA ALA A 36 -12.28 -12.21 8.93
C ALA A 36 -12.88 -12.04 7.52
N GLY A 37 -12.49 -12.87 6.55
CA GLY A 37 -12.97 -12.79 5.17
C GLY A 37 -12.73 -11.40 4.57
N GLU A 38 -13.78 -10.80 4.01
CA GLU A 38 -13.65 -9.50 3.36
C GLU A 38 -13.79 -8.31 4.33
N HIS A 39 -13.85 -8.53 5.65
CA HIS A 39 -14.01 -7.44 6.63
C HIS A 39 -12.66 -6.72 6.86
N PRO A 40 -12.59 -5.39 6.68
CA PRO A 40 -11.45 -4.61 7.16
C PRO A 40 -11.20 -4.93 8.63
N THR A 41 -9.95 -5.27 8.97
CA THR A 41 -9.60 -5.74 10.31
C THR A 41 -8.34 -5.04 10.80
N ARG A 42 -8.42 -4.44 11.99
CA ARG A 42 -7.31 -3.81 12.70
C ARG A 42 -6.87 -4.67 13.88
N PHE A 43 -5.60 -5.04 13.89
CA PHE A 43 -4.92 -5.76 14.97
C PHE A 43 -4.17 -4.73 15.81
N ARG A 44 -4.63 -4.51 17.04
CA ARG A 44 -4.07 -3.48 17.92
C ARG A 44 -2.71 -3.87 18.48
N ARG A 45 -2.50 -5.17 18.71
CA ARG A 45 -1.29 -5.72 19.32
C ARG A 45 -0.72 -6.81 18.43
N VAL A 46 0.52 -6.62 17.99
CA VAL A 46 1.26 -7.61 17.20
C VAL A 46 2.58 -7.86 17.89
N ALA A 47 2.85 -9.11 18.22
CA ALA A 47 4.01 -9.49 19.03
C ALA A 47 5.31 -8.97 18.40
N GLY A 48 6.19 -8.40 19.22
CA GLY A 48 7.50 -7.90 18.80
C GLY A 48 7.50 -6.60 18.00
N SER A 49 6.35 -5.91 17.87
CA SER A 49 6.24 -4.63 17.16
C SER A 49 5.41 -3.61 17.96
N PRO A 50 5.81 -2.32 17.98
CA PRO A 50 4.98 -1.26 18.57
C PRO A 50 3.85 -0.82 17.63
N PHE A 51 3.85 -1.26 16.38
CA PHE A 51 2.90 -0.85 15.36
C PHE A 51 1.71 -1.82 15.26
N PRO A 52 0.48 -1.31 15.15
CA PRO A 52 -0.68 -2.12 14.79
C PRO A 52 -0.62 -2.52 13.32
N VAL A 53 -1.39 -3.55 12.95
CA VAL A 53 -1.57 -3.98 11.56
C VAL A 53 -3.01 -3.76 11.15
N VAL A 54 -3.23 -3.35 9.90
CA VAL A 54 -4.55 -3.33 9.28
C VAL A 54 -4.51 -4.08 7.97
N GLY A 55 -5.54 -4.89 7.72
CA GLY A 55 -5.74 -5.61 6.46
C GLY A 55 -7.19 -5.57 6.01
N GLY A 56 -7.46 -6.11 4.82
CA GLY A 56 -8.83 -6.21 4.27
C GLY A 56 -9.42 -4.89 3.74
N LEU A 57 -8.65 -3.80 3.67
CA LEU A 57 -9.15 -2.49 3.22
C LEU A 57 -9.69 -2.51 1.78
N CYS A 58 -9.05 -3.27 0.88
CA CYS A 58 -9.48 -3.38 -0.52
C CYS A 58 -10.26 -4.68 -0.79
N ALA A 59 -10.75 -5.36 0.25
CA ALA A 59 -11.42 -6.66 0.09
C ALA A 59 -12.89 -6.55 -0.36
N ARG A 60 -13.49 -5.35 -0.26
CA ARG A 60 -14.87 -5.10 -0.70
C ARG A 60 -14.99 -3.87 -1.55
N ARG A 61 -15.95 -3.93 -2.49
CA ARG A 61 -16.33 -2.80 -3.33
C ARG A 61 -16.79 -1.60 -2.50
N GLU A 62 -17.55 -1.86 -1.44
CA GLU A 62 -18.12 -0.85 -0.55
C GLU A 62 -17.03 -0.11 0.23
N THR A 63 -16.03 -0.81 0.72
CA THR A 63 -14.89 -0.20 1.44
C THR A 63 -14.05 0.67 0.51
N ILE A 64 -13.82 0.20 -0.72
CA ILE A 64 -13.11 0.98 -1.74
C ILE A 64 -13.92 2.24 -2.07
N ALA A 65 -15.21 2.09 -2.38
CA ALA A 65 -16.08 3.20 -2.72
C ALA A 65 -16.16 4.25 -1.60
N LEU A 66 -16.28 3.81 -0.34
CA LEU A 66 -16.22 4.68 0.83
C LEU A 66 -14.91 5.46 0.91
N GLY A 67 -13.76 4.78 0.71
CA GLY A 67 -12.45 5.43 0.73
C GLY A 67 -12.22 6.42 -0.42
N LEU A 68 -12.92 6.23 -1.54
CA LEU A 68 -12.94 7.16 -2.67
C LEU A 68 -14.01 8.25 -2.55
N GLY A 69 -14.92 8.16 -1.56
CA GLY A 69 -16.01 9.12 -1.38
C GLY A 69 -17.09 9.05 -2.47
N VAL A 70 -17.29 7.86 -3.05
CA VAL A 70 -18.30 7.63 -4.12
C VAL A 70 -19.29 6.54 -3.69
N PRO A 71 -20.51 6.52 -4.24
CA PRO A 71 -21.42 5.39 -4.03
C PRO A 71 -20.84 4.10 -4.68
N PRO A 72 -21.07 2.91 -4.10
CA PRO A 72 -20.57 1.64 -4.66
C PRO A 72 -20.96 1.42 -6.13
N GLU A 73 -22.16 1.82 -6.51
CA GLU A 73 -22.69 1.72 -7.87
C GLU A 73 -21.90 2.62 -8.85
N GLY A 74 -21.42 3.76 -8.37
CA GLY A 74 -20.66 4.75 -9.14
C GLY A 74 -19.16 4.47 -9.23
N LEU A 75 -18.63 3.48 -8.50
CA LEU A 75 -17.19 3.20 -8.42
C LEU A 75 -16.54 3.06 -9.80
N THR A 76 -17.10 2.21 -10.66
CA THR A 76 -16.54 1.97 -12.01
C THR A 76 -16.53 3.24 -12.86
N GLN A 77 -17.57 4.07 -12.76
CA GLN A 77 -17.65 5.34 -13.48
C GLN A 77 -16.61 6.34 -12.97
N ALA A 78 -16.38 6.40 -11.66
CA ALA A 78 -15.37 7.24 -11.05
C ALA A 78 -13.96 6.87 -11.53
N LEU A 79 -13.60 5.58 -11.52
CA LEU A 79 -12.29 5.11 -12.01
C LEU A 79 -12.10 5.39 -13.51
N ALA A 80 -13.16 5.18 -14.31
CA ALA A 80 -13.11 5.49 -15.74
C ALA A 80 -12.98 7.00 -16.00
N ARG A 81 -13.56 7.85 -15.15
CA ARG A 81 -13.39 9.30 -15.23
C ARG A 81 -11.95 9.70 -14.90
N ALA A 82 -11.38 9.19 -13.81
CA ALA A 82 -9.99 9.48 -13.44
C ALA A 82 -8.99 9.15 -14.56
N LEU A 83 -9.22 8.05 -15.31
CA LEU A 83 -8.40 7.70 -16.48
C LEU A 83 -8.51 8.69 -17.64
N ARG A 84 -9.68 9.32 -17.83
CA ARG A 84 -9.90 10.30 -18.91
C ARG A 84 -9.48 11.71 -18.51
N GLU A 85 -9.64 12.05 -17.24
CA GLU A 85 -9.49 13.39 -16.69
C GLU A 85 -8.48 13.38 -15.52
N PRO A 86 -7.21 12.96 -15.72
CA PRO A 86 -6.20 12.98 -14.66
C PRO A 86 -5.91 14.41 -14.19
N ALA A 87 -5.60 14.57 -12.91
CA ALA A 87 -5.30 15.87 -12.31
C ALA A 87 -3.99 15.82 -11.52
N PRO A 88 -3.07 16.80 -11.63
CA PRO A 88 -1.83 16.77 -10.87
C PRO A 88 -2.10 16.93 -9.37
N PRO A 89 -1.51 16.09 -8.49
CA PRO A 89 -1.65 16.26 -7.04
C PRO A 89 -0.93 17.54 -6.58
N PRO A 90 -1.46 18.23 -5.55
CA PRO A 90 -0.76 19.35 -4.95
C PRO A 90 0.55 18.88 -4.31
N ARG A 91 1.58 19.74 -4.38
CA ARG A 91 2.83 19.52 -3.66
C ARG A 91 2.77 20.27 -2.33
N VAL A 92 3.18 19.58 -1.26
CA VAL A 92 3.21 20.14 0.09
C VAL A 92 4.64 20.13 0.62
N ALA A 93 4.99 21.13 1.42
CA ALA A 93 6.32 21.23 2.03
C ALA A 93 6.47 20.34 3.27
N SER A 94 5.36 19.98 3.92
CA SER A 94 5.32 19.11 5.09
C SER A 94 4.18 18.11 4.97
N ALA A 95 4.41 16.89 5.45
CA ALA A 95 3.44 15.81 5.45
C ALA A 95 3.51 15.06 6.80
N PRO A 96 2.41 14.43 7.27
CA PRO A 96 2.40 13.72 8.56
C PRO A 96 3.44 12.60 8.66
N PHE A 97 3.84 11.98 7.55
CA PHE A 97 4.88 10.95 7.58
C PHE A 97 6.30 11.52 7.82
N HIS A 98 6.48 12.84 7.88
CA HIS A 98 7.73 13.49 8.30
C HIS A 98 7.87 13.59 9.83
N GLU A 99 6.83 13.22 10.61
CA GLU A 99 6.85 13.32 12.09
C GLU A 99 8.00 12.54 12.74
N VAL A 100 8.38 11.40 12.15
CA VAL A 100 9.46 10.54 12.65
C VAL A 100 10.36 10.13 11.49
N VAL A 101 11.65 10.48 11.59
CA VAL A 101 12.69 10.06 10.65
C VAL A 101 13.68 9.17 11.38
N VAL A 102 13.89 7.97 10.84
CA VAL A 102 14.88 7.01 11.35
C VAL A 102 15.93 6.79 10.27
N GLU A 103 17.09 7.41 10.42
CA GLU A 103 18.19 7.34 9.43
C GLU A 103 18.79 5.93 9.30
N ALA A 104 18.81 5.19 10.42
CA ALA A 104 19.27 3.82 10.48
C ALA A 104 18.12 2.88 10.89
N PRO A 105 17.13 2.64 10.01
CA PRO A 105 15.98 1.85 10.38
C PRO A 105 16.39 0.37 10.56
N ASP A 106 15.73 -0.28 11.52
CA ASP A 106 15.72 -1.73 11.64
C ASP A 106 14.35 -2.25 11.23
N LEU A 107 14.28 -2.85 10.04
CA LEU A 107 13.10 -3.47 9.46
C LEU A 107 12.57 -4.64 10.31
N THR A 108 13.34 -5.13 11.29
CA THR A 108 12.85 -6.14 12.21
C THR A 108 11.82 -5.68 13.21
N THR A 109 11.73 -4.36 13.42
CA THR A 109 10.74 -3.71 14.29
C THR A 109 9.34 -3.59 13.67
N LEU A 110 9.22 -3.76 12.35
CA LEU A 110 7.95 -3.67 11.64
C LEU A 110 7.18 -5.00 11.75
N PRO A 111 5.83 -4.96 11.91
CA PRO A 111 4.99 -6.16 12.03
C PRO A 111 4.72 -6.79 10.65
N ILE A 112 5.79 -7.16 9.94
CA ILE A 112 5.71 -7.75 8.60
C ILE A 112 5.30 -9.21 8.75
N LEU A 113 4.25 -9.60 8.04
CA LEU A 113 3.63 -10.91 8.23
C LEU A 113 4.36 -12.00 7.44
N THR A 114 4.47 -13.19 8.04
CA THR A 114 4.68 -14.42 7.28
C THR A 114 3.31 -15.04 7.06
N HIS A 115 2.87 -15.16 5.80
CA HIS A 115 1.48 -15.47 5.49
C HIS A 115 1.26 -16.99 5.43
N PHE A 116 2.22 -17.71 4.84
CA PHE A 116 2.12 -19.16 4.63
C PHE A 116 3.36 -19.88 5.18
N PRO A 117 3.22 -21.16 5.61
CA PRO A 117 4.36 -21.96 6.10
C PRO A 117 5.50 -22.10 5.08
N SER A 118 5.19 -22.04 3.78
CA SER A 118 6.17 -22.13 2.69
C SER A 118 6.78 -20.79 2.30
N ASP A 119 6.36 -19.67 2.91
CA ASP A 119 7.00 -18.39 2.67
C ASP A 119 8.45 -18.44 3.18
N PRO A 120 9.45 -18.02 2.38
CA PRO A 120 10.84 -17.97 2.81
C PRO A 120 11.11 -16.96 3.94
N GLY A 121 10.12 -16.11 4.26
CA GLY A 121 10.21 -15.12 5.32
C GLY A 121 9.05 -14.12 5.29
N PRO A 122 9.11 -13.04 6.10
CA PRO A 122 8.08 -12.02 6.17
C PRO A 122 7.95 -11.22 4.86
N TYR A 123 6.72 -11.02 4.41
CA TYR A 123 6.40 -10.24 3.21
C TYR A 123 5.58 -9.00 3.51
N VAL A 124 6.04 -7.87 2.98
CA VAL A 124 5.17 -6.71 2.77
C VAL A 124 4.32 -6.97 1.52
N THR A 125 3.00 -6.92 1.65
CA THR A 125 2.05 -7.20 0.54
C THR A 125 1.27 -5.97 0.08
N ALA A 126 1.18 -4.94 0.91
CA ALA A 126 0.48 -3.69 0.63
C ALA A 126 1.44 -2.50 0.45
N GLY A 127 2.68 -2.76 0.01
CA GLY A 127 3.68 -1.73 -0.28
C GLY A 127 3.50 -1.17 -1.68
N VAL A 128 3.27 0.15 -1.78
CA VAL A 128 3.31 0.88 -3.05
C VAL A 128 4.73 1.38 -3.26
N MET A 129 5.41 0.84 -4.27
CA MET A 129 6.70 1.34 -4.73
C MET A 129 6.46 2.55 -5.61
N VAL A 130 7.09 3.67 -5.26
CA VAL A 130 7.12 4.91 -6.03
C VAL A 130 8.53 5.10 -6.56
N LEU A 131 8.65 5.31 -7.87
CA LEU A 131 9.93 5.54 -8.52
C LEU A 131 9.79 6.51 -9.69
N ARG A 132 10.91 7.03 -10.17
CA ARG A 132 10.98 7.82 -11.40
C ARG A 132 11.83 7.08 -12.42
N ASP A 133 11.29 6.85 -13.61
CA ASP A 133 12.04 6.26 -14.72
C ASP A 133 13.13 7.24 -15.17
N PRO A 134 14.42 6.87 -15.09
CA PRO A 134 15.52 7.75 -15.48
C PRO A 134 15.55 8.03 -17.00
N GLY A 135 14.94 7.17 -17.81
CA GLY A 135 14.87 7.37 -19.27
C GLY A 135 13.78 8.36 -19.68
N SER A 136 12.55 8.17 -19.19
CA SER A 136 11.41 9.01 -19.57
C SER A 136 11.15 10.19 -18.63
N GLY A 137 11.71 10.17 -17.41
CA GLY A 137 11.39 11.11 -16.35
C GLY A 137 10.00 10.90 -15.74
N ALA A 138 9.20 9.94 -16.22
CA ALA A 138 7.86 9.66 -15.72
C ALA A 138 7.93 9.00 -14.33
N GLN A 139 6.94 9.30 -13.49
CA GLN A 139 6.75 8.62 -12.21
C GLN A 139 5.96 7.33 -12.44
N ASN A 140 6.23 6.31 -11.63
CA ASN A 140 5.49 5.06 -11.64
C ASN A 140 5.18 4.61 -10.21
N LEU A 141 3.94 4.19 -9.97
CA LEU A 141 3.47 3.61 -8.73
C LEU A 141 2.95 2.21 -8.98
N SER A 142 3.47 1.23 -8.24
CA SER A 142 3.04 -0.16 -8.38
C SER A 142 3.16 -0.92 -7.07
N PHE A 143 2.32 -1.94 -6.89
CA PHE A 143 2.49 -2.88 -5.79
C PHE A 143 3.66 -3.83 -6.06
N HIS A 144 4.53 -3.98 -5.06
CA HIS A 144 5.55 -5.01 -5.06
C HIS A 144 5.51 -5.77 -3.74
N ARG A 145 5.51 -7.09 -3.83
CA ARG A 145 5.76 -7.93 -2.66
C ARG A 145 7.23 -7.79 -2.28
N LEU A 146 7.50 -7.47 -1.02
CA LEU A 146 8.86 -7.27 -0.51
C LEU A 146 9.17 -8.32 0.55
N LEU A 147 10.08 -9.24 0.25
CA LEU A 147 10.60 -10.21 1.22
C LEU A 147 11.64 -9.52 2.09
N ARG A 148 11.43 -9.46 3.41
CA ARG A 148 12.45 -8.94 4.33
C ARG A 148 13.62 -9.92 4.41
N LEU A 149 14.80 -9.50 3.96
CA LEU A 149 16.02 -10.30 4.02
C LEU A 149 16.72 -10.16 5.37
N ASP A 150 16.79 -8.93 5.89
CA ASP A 150 17.37 -8.59 7.19
C ASP A 150 16.82 -7.24 7.70
N GLY A 151 17.45 -6.66 8.73
CA GLY A 151 17.06 -5.39 9.32
C GLY A 151 17.18 -4.17 8.39
N ARG A 152 17.75 -4.28 7.18
CA ARG A 152 17.93 -3.15 6.27
C ARG A 152 17.60 -3.43 4.81
N ARG A 153 17.35 -4.69 4.44
CA ARG A 153 17.18 -5.10 3.04
C ARG A 153 15.88 -5.83 2.79
N PHE A 154 15.29 -5.51 1.64
CA PHE A 154 14.20 -6.26 1.03
C PHE A 154 14.64 -6.87 -0.30
N ALA A 155 14.05 -8.00 -0.68
CA ALA A 155 14.03 -8.46 -2.06
C ALA A 155 12.67 -8.17 -2.68
N ALA A 156 12.68 -7.55 -3.86
CA ALA A 156 11.49 -7.28 -4.66
C ALA A 156 11.60 -7.97 -6.01
N ARG A 157 10.53 -8.62 -6.46
CA ARG A 157 10.44 -9.10 -7.84
C ARG A 157 9.95 -7.98 -8.72
N LEU A 158 10.70 -7.67 -9.77
CA LEU A 158 10.26 -6.81 -10.86
C LEU A 158 9.75 -7.70 -12.00
N VAL A 159 8.51 -7.47 -12.42
CA VAL A 159 7.93 -8.21 -13.55
C VAL A 159 8.46 -7.61 -14.84
N GLU A 160 9.05 -8.44 -15.69
CA GLU A 160 9.61 -8.04 -16.97
C GLU A 160 8.60 -7.23 -17.81
N GLY A 161 9.10 -6.16 -18.44
CA GLY A 161 8.29 -5.26 -19.27
C GLY A 161 7.36 -4.30 -18.51
N ARG A 162 7.21 -4.41 -17.19
CA ARG A 162 6.44 -3.44 -16.38
C ARG A 162 7.26 -2.18 -16.05
N GLY A 163 6.57 -1.10 -15.67
CA GLY A 163 7.17 0.22 -15.41
C GLY A 163 8.42 0.17 -14.53
N ALA A 164 8.33 -0.46 -13.36
CA ALA A 164 9.47 -0.63 -12.45
C ALA A 164 10.66 -1.40 -13.05
N HIS A 165 10.40 -2.50 -13.79
CA HIS A 165 11.45 -3.25 -14.48
C HIS A 165 12.13 -2.39 -15.56
N LEU A 166 11.34 -1.68 -16.37
CA LEU A 166 11.86 -0.82 -17.43
C LEU A 166 12.71 0.33 -16.86
N ALA A 167 12.21 1.00 -15.81
CA ALA A 167 12.96 2.03 -15.11
C ALA A 167 14.29 1.50 -14.55
N TRP A 168 14.26 0.33 -13.90
CA TRP A 168 15.46 -0.30 -13.35
C TRP A 168 16.47 -0.69 -14.44
N SER A 169 16.01 -1.25 -15.56
CA SER A 169 16.88 -1.63 -16.69
C SER A 169 17.58 -0.43 -17.37
N ARG A 170 17.05 0.78 -17.18
CA ARG A 170 17.60 2.03 -17.73
C ARG A 170 18.46 2.79 -16.74
N ALA A 171 18.44 2.41 -15.46
CA ALA A 171 19.20 3.07 -14.41
C ALA A 171 20.70 2.80 -14.59
N GLN A 172 21.51 3.85 -14.41
CA GLN A 172 22.96 3.73 -14.31
C GLN A 172 23.32 3.61 -12.83
N GLY A 173 23.29 2.38 -12.31
CA GLY A 173 23.49 2.07 -10.89
C GLY A 173 22.15 1.91 -10.15
N ASP A 174 22.13 2.33 -8.89
CA ASP A 174 20.95 2.16 -8.05
C ASP A 174 19.80 3.05 -8.53
N LEU A 175 18.60 2.48 -8.60
CA LEU A 175 17.36 3.21 -8.87
C LEU A 175 16.75 3.68 -7.54
N PRO A 176 16.64 4.99 -7.28
CA PRO A 176 15.95 5.48 -6.09
C PRO A 176 14.48 5.11 -6.12
N VAL A 177 13.99 4.52 -5.02
CA VAL A 177 12.59 4.16 -4.83
C VAL A 177 12.12 4.56 -3.44
N ALA A 178 10.84 4.82 -3.28
CA ALA A 178 10.17 4.94 -1.99
C ALA A 178 9.14 3.82 -1.84
N ILE A 179 9.10 3.15 -0.69
CA ILE A 179 8.06 2.18 -0.36
C ILE A 179 7.07 2.85 0.59
N CYS A 180 5.87 3.09 0.10
CA CYS A 180 4.80 3.72 0.88
C CYS A 180 3.88 2.65 1.46
N LEU A 181 3.75 2.64 2.80
CA LEU A 181 2.81 1.80 3.54
C LEU A 181 1.72 2.67 4.16
N GLY A 182 0.50 2.15 4.21
CA GLY A 182 -0.65 2.90 4.71
C GLY A 182 -1.03 4.09 3.82
N ALA A 183 -0.78 3.98 2.52
CA ALA A 183 -1.19 4.99 1.56
C ALA A 183 -2.73 5.13 1.52
N PRO A 184 -3.26 6.32 1.19
CA PRO A 184 -4.69 6.54 0.99
C PRO A 184 -5.35 5.57 -0.01
N MET A 185 -6.66 5.30 0.15
CA MET A 185 -7.40 4.38 -0.72
C MET A 185 -7.25 4.71 -2.21
N GLN A 186 -7.35 5.99 -2.58
CA GLN A 186 -7.20 6.44 -3.97
C GLN A 186 -5.81 6.17 -4.55
N VAL A 187 -4.76 6.21 -3.72
CA VAL A 187 -3.38 5.87 -4.16
C VAL A 187 -3.25 4.35 -4.33
N LEU A 188 -3.80 3.57 -3.39
CA LEU A 188 -3.80 2.11 -3.49
C LEU A 188 -4.53 1.64 -4.75
N VAL A 189 -5.70 2.21 -5.04
CA VAL A 189 -6.46 1.87 -6.24
C VAL A 189 -5.71 2.29 -7.50
N ALA A 190 -5.21 3.53 -7.57
CA ALA A 190 -4.47 4.00 -8.74
C ALA A 190 -3.22 3.16 -9.05
N ALA A 191 -2.46 2.77 -8.04
CA ALA A 191 -1.29 1.88 -8.19
C ALA A 191 -1.65 0.46 -8.71
N ALA A 192 -2.92 0.06 -8.60
CA ALA A 192 -3.43 -1.20 -9.15
C ALA A 192 -4.03 -1.06 -10.57
N MET A 193 -4.33 0.15 -11.03
CA MET A 193 -5.07 0.39 -12.28
C MET A 193 -4.27 0.14 -13.56
N SER A 194 -2.93 0.08 -13.49
CA SER A 194 -2.05 -0.15 -14.64
C SER A 194 -2.34 0.77 -15.84
N PRO A 195 -2.23 2.10 -15.70
CA PRO A 195 -2.55 3.01 -16.78
C PRO A 195 -1.56 2.89 -17.96
N PRO A 196 -1.87 3.51 -19.11
CA PRO A 196 -0.94 3.55 -20.24
C PRO A 196 0.45 4.11 -19.86
N PRO A 197 1.52 3.69 -20.55
CA PRO A 197 2.86 4.20 -20.27
C PRO A 197 2.93 5.74 -20.28
N GLY A 198 3.58 6.30 -19.26
CA GLY A 198 3.76 7.76 -19.11
C GLY A 198 2.68 8.46 -18.32
N VAL A 199 1.57 7.80 -18.00
CA VAL A 199 0.56 8.32 -17.06
C VAL A 199 1.03 8.05 -15.63
N ASP A 200 1.19 9.13 -14.85
CA ASP A 200 1.51 9.05 -13.42
C ASP A 200 0.27 8.65 -12.62
N GLU A 201 0.31 7.53 -11.93
CA GLU A 201 -0.82 7.01 -11.15
C GLU A 201 -1.27 8.00 -10.05
N LEU A 202 -0.40 8.87 -9.52
CA LEU A 202 -0.85 9.89 -8.57
C LEU A 202 -1.81 10.91 -9.20
N THR A 203 -1.74 11.11 -10.52
CA THR A 203 -2.69 11.98 -11.21
C THR A 203 -4.08 11.37 -11.32
N LEU A 204 -4.17 10.04 -11.34
CA LEU A 204 -5.42 9.30 -11.27
C LEU A 204 -5.97 9.28 -9.84
N ALA A 205 -5.08 9.15 -8.84
CA ALA A 205 -5.47 9.18 -7.44
C ALA A 205 -6.04 10.55 -7.02
N GLN A 206 -5.61 11.64 -7.66
CA GLN A 206 -6.07 12.99 -7.38
C GLN A 206 -7.39 13.35 -8.08
N ALA A 207 -7.67 12.74 -9.23
CA ALA A 207 -8.88 13.00 -10.04
C ALA A 207 -10.14 12.38 -9.43
#